data_AF-A0A3C0K7T8-F1
#
_entry.id   AF-A0A3C0K7T8-F1
#
_cell.length_a   1.000
_cell.length_b   1.000
_cell.length_c   1.000
_cell.angle_alpha   90.00
_cell.angle_beta   90.00
_cell.angle_gamma   90.00
#
_symmetry.space_group_name_H-M   'P 1'
#
loop_
_entity.id
_entity.type
_entity.pdbx_description
1 polymer ?
#
loop_
_entity_poly.entity_id
_entity_poly.type
_entity_poly.pdbx_seq_one_letter_code
_entity_poly.pdbx_strand_id
1 'polypeptide(L)' 'GAYLILAARALGLDAGAQSGFNPQAVNEAFFPDGRYAVNFIINLGVADHAGTFPRGPRLAFDEVAQIV' A
#
# COMPACT_ATOMS: atom_id res chain seq x y z
N GLY A 1 0.20 -6.35 -4.42
CA GLY A 1 0.45 -4.95 -4.01
C GLY A 1 1.78 -4.41 -4.47
N ALA A 2 2.91 -5.02 -4.06
CA ALA A 2 4.26 -4.43 -4.22
C ALA A 2 4.61 -3.98 -5.65
N TYR A 3 4.39 -4.82 -6.68
CA TYR A 3 4.68 -4.43 -8.07
C TYR A 3 3.86 -3.24 -8.56
N LEU A 4 2.59 -3.12 -8.15
CA LEU A 4 1.75 -1.96 -8.46
C LEU A 4 2.31 -0.68 -7.83
N ILE A 5 2.73 -0.76 -6.56
CA ILE A 5 3.33 0.36 -5.83
C ILE A 5 4.65 0.80 -6.50
N LEU A 6 5.49 -0.17 -6.90
CA LEU A 6 6.74 0.11 -7.61
C LEU A 6 6.48 0.77 -8.96
N ALA A 7 5.54 0.25 -9.75
CA ALA A 7 5.18 0.80 -11.06
C ALA A 7 4.63 2.22 -10.94
N ALA A 8 3.70 2.47 -10.02
CA ALA A 8 3.16 3.81 -9.76
C ALA A 8 4.27 4.82 -9.43
N ARG A 9 5.18 4.46 -8.52
CA ARG A 9 6.33 5.31 -8.16
C ARG A 9 7.29 5.54 -9.32
N ALA A 10 7.53 4.51 -10.15
CA ALA A 10 8.36 4.65 -11.34
C ALA A 10 7.74 5.60 -12.39
N LEU A 11 6.41 5.70 -12.41
CA LEU A 11 5.67 6.65 -13.24
C LEU A 11 5.53 8.05 -12.60
N GLY A 12 6.16 8.29 -11.45
CA GLY A 12 6.12 9.58 -10.74
C GLY A 12 4.87 9.81 -9.90
N LEU A 13 4.09 8.76 -9.61
CA LEU A 13 2.92 8.85 -8.72
C LEU A 13 3.29 8.48 -7.28
N ASP A 14 2.68 9.20 -6.34
CA ASP A 14 2.62 8.80 -4.95
C ASP A 14 1.65 7.63 -4.76
N ALA A 15 1.95 6.79 -3.78
CA ALA A 15 1.26 5.54 -3.52
C ALA A 15 1.02 5.34 -2.02
N GLY A 16 -0.20 5.63 -1.57
CA GLY A 16 -0.66 5.45 -0.20
C GLY A 16 -1.39 4.12 -0.03
N ALA A 17 -0.66 3.02 0.19
CA ALA A 17 -1.24 1.70 0.41
C ALA A 17 -1.75 1.55 1.86
N GLN A 18 -2.95 0.99 2.04
CA GLN A 18 -3.64 0.89 3.32
C GLN A 18 -4.26 -0.50 3.52
N SER A 19 -4.03 -1.07 4.71
CA SER A 19 -4.70 -2.30 5.19
C SER A 19 -5.64 -2.04 6.38
N GLY A 20 -5.59 -0.86 6.99
CA GLY A 20 -6.44 -0.48 8.13
C GLY A 20 -7.81 0.04 7.70
N PHE A 21 -8.61 -0.79 7.04
CA PHE A 21 -9.98 -0.47 6.59
C PHE A 21 -10.95 -1.60 6.97
N ASN A 22 -12.27 -1.38 6.81
CA ASN A 22 -13.27 -2.42 7.00
C ASN A 22 -13.44 -3.24 5.70
N PRO A 23 -12.94 -4.49 5.61
CA PRO A 23 -13.02 -5.27 4.39
C PRO A 23 -14.44 -5.72 4.05
N GLN A 24 -15.29 -5.95 5.05
CA GLN A 24 -16.67 -6.34 4.83
C GLN A 24 -17.44 -5.22 4.11
N ALA A 25 -17.33 -3.99 4.61
CA ALA A 25 -18.00 -2.85 4.00
C ALA A 25 -17.56 -2.61 2.54
N VAL A 26 -16.27 -2.81 2.22
CA VAL A 26 -15.77 -2.69 0.85
C VAL A 26 -16.27 -3.84 -0.04
N ASN A 27 -16.25 -5.08 0.45
CA ASN A 27 -16.76 -6.22 -0.30
C ASN A 27 -18.26 -6.08 -0.58
N GLU A 28 -19.07 -5.67 0.40
CA GLU A 28 -20.50 -5.43 0.22
C GLU A 28 -20.78 -4.33 -0.82
N ALA A 29 -19.98 -3.26 -0.82
CA ALA A 29 -20.17 -2.14 -1.74
C ALA A 29 -19.70 -2.43 -3.18
N PHE A 30 -18.59 -3.15 -3.36
CA PHE A 30 -17.92 -3.28 -4.67
C PHE A 30 -17.87 -4.70 -5.23
N PHE A 31 -18.01 -5.73 -4.38
CA PHE A 31 -17.95 -7.15 -4.76
C PHE A 31 -19.12 -7.94 -4.13
N PRO A 32 -20.38 -7.50 -4.30
CA PRO A 32 -21.53 -8.09 -3.62
C PRO A 32 -21.83 -9.54 -4.05
N ASP A 33 -21.31 -9.96 -5.20
CA ASP A 33 -21.43 -11.33 -5.71
C ASP A 33 -20.38 -12.30 -5.12
N GLY A 34 -19.42 -11.78 -4.34
CA GLY A 34 -18.39 -12.56 -3.67
C GLY A 34 -17.34 -13.18 -4.60
N ARG A 35 -17.34 -12.84 -5.90
CA ARG A 35 -16.34 -13.34 -6.85
C ARG A 35 -14.94 -12.84 -6.52
N TYR A 36 -14.86 -11.63 -5.97
CA TYR A 36 -13.63 -11.00 -5.54
C TYR A 36 -13.71 -10.63 -4.07
N ALA A 37 -12.54 -10.58 -3.43
CA ALA A 37 -12.40 -10.06 -2.09
C ALA A 37 -11.34 -8.95 -2.11
N VAL A 38 -11.63 -7.86 -1.41
CA VAL A 38 -10.68 -6.77 -1.20
C VAL A 38 -9.44 -7.28 -0.46
N ASN A 39 -8.27 -6.89 -0.94
CA ASN A 39 -6.99 -7.21 -0.32
C ASN A 39 -6.40 -6.00 0.41
N PHE A 40 -6.25 -4.88 -0.31
CA PHE A 40 -5.79 -3.60 0.23
C PHE A 40 -6.35 -2.45 -0.61
N ILE A 41 -6.34 -1.25 -0.04
CA ILE A 41 -6.70 -0.01 -0.74
C ILE A 41 -5.42 0.77 -1.05
N ILE A 42 -5.43 1.50 -2.16
CA ILE A 42 -4.31 2.38 -2.52
C ILE A 42 -4.83 3.70 -3.09
N ASN A 43 -4.39 4.82 -2.51
CA ASN A 43 -4.52 6.13 -3.14
C ASN A 43 -3.32 6.34 -4.08
N LEU A 44 -3.61 6.73 -5.32
CA LEU A 44 -2.61 7.09 -6.34
C LEU A 44 -2.81 8.55 -6.74
N GLY A 45 -1.73 9.32 -6.87
CA GLY A 45 -1.82 10.72 -7.26
C GLY A 45 -0.52 11.50 -7.04
N VAL A 46 -0.65 12.81 -6.86
CA VAL A 46 0.45 13.71 -6.46
C VAL A 46 0.16 14.19 -5.05
N ALA A 47 1.02 13.86 -4.09
CA ALA A 47 0.86 14.24 -2.70
C ALA A 47 1.34 15.67 -2.45
N ASP A 48 0.72 16.35 -1.48
CA ASP A 48 1.32 17.52 -0.87
C ASP A 48 2.43 17.07 0.10
N HIS A 49 3.68 17.19 -0.34
CA HIS A 49 4.83 16.76 0.44
C HIS A 49 5.05 17.59 1.73
N ALA A 50 4.44 18.77 1.86
CA ALA A 50 4.48 19.53 3.11
C ALA A 50 3.75 18.81 4.26
N GLY A 51 2.76 17.98 3.95
CA GLY A 51 1.99 17.18 4.91
C GLY A 51 2.52 15.75 5.12
N THR A 52 3.61 15.37 4.45
CA THR A 52 4.14 14.00 4.56
C THR A 52 5.03 13.81 5.78
N PHE A 53 5.01 12.60 6.34
CA PHE A 53 5.93 12.23 7.41
C PHE A 53 7.31 11.86 6.85
N PRO A 54 8.40 12.15 7.58
CA PRO A 54 9.71 11.60 7.26
C PRO A 54 9.65 10.07 7.17
N ARG A 55 10.54 9.49 6.38
CA ARG A 55 10.66 8.04 6.27
C ARG A 55 10.91 7.44 7.65
N GLY A 56 9.99 6.59 8.11
CA GLY A 56 10.14 5.87 9.38
C GLY A 56 11.35 4.92 9.39
N PRO A 57 11.75 4.43 10.57
CA PRO A 57 12.94 3.59 10.72
C PRO A 57 12.86 2.33 9.84
N ARG A 58 14.03 1.87 9.40
CA ARG A 58 14.21 0.60 8.68
C ARG A 58 15.25 -0.19 9.45
N LEU A 59 14.94 -1.46 9.70
CA LEU A 59 15.86 -2.39 10.34
C LEU A 59 17.14 -2.53 9.51
N ALA A 60 18.27 -2.71 10.17
CA ALA A 60 19.53 -3.04 9.54
C ALA A 60 19.44 -4.44 8.90
N PHE A 61 20.34 -4.73 7.96
CA PHE A 61 20.30 -5.98 7.19
C PHE A 61 20.44 -7.22 8.08
N ASP A 62 21.38 -7.19 9.02
CA ASP A 62 21.68 -8.26 9.98
C ASP A 62 20.54 -8.49 10.99
N GLU A 63 19.64 -7.53 11.16
CA GLU A 63 18.41 -7.72 11.95
C GLU A 63 17.33 -8.52 11.20
N VAL A 64 17.36 -8.55 9.86
CA VAL A 64 16.28 -9.11 9.02
C VAL A 64 16.71 -10.21 8.06
N ALA A 65 18.01 -10.45 7.91
CA ALA A 65 18.55 -11.41 6.96
C ALA A 65 19.82 -12.10 7.50
N GLN A 66 19.99 -13.37 7.14
CA GLN A 66 21.16 -14.18 7.44
C GLN A 66 21.77 -14.72 6.14
N ILE A 67 23.10 -14.77 6.07
CA ILE A 67 23.83 -15.47 5.00
C ILE A 67 24.09 -16.90 5.50
N VAL A 68 23.60 -17.89 4.76
CA VAL A 68 23.75 -19.33 5.04
C VAL A 68 24.54 -20.03 3.94
#